data_AF-A0A952ILY8-F1
#
_entry.id   AF-A0A952ILY8-F1
#
_cell.length_a   1.000
_cell.length_b   1.000
_cell.length_c   1.000
_cell.angle_alpha   90.00
_cell.angle_beta   90.00
_cell.angle_gamma   90.00
#
_symmetry.space_group_name_H-M   'P 1'
#
loop_
_entity.id
_entity.type
_entity.pdbx_description
1 polymer ?
#
loop_
_entity_poly.entity_id
_entity_poly.type
_entity_poly.pdbx_seq_one_letter_code
_entity_poly.pdbx_strand_id
1 'polypeptide(L)'
;MGLDQVKNLEALSKLAAENTLEAVEREKQQLHELDSQRRELGWIKQDYQTSVVGKDSIVPQMLAHRRSFVSKLASKLDELQVERDSRMQSLNQKIREHQHKTAEHSALDGIYQRQLKEHERKTERMEQAQMEDAHRGSRVIASNNQEKKS
;
A
#
# COMPACT_ATOMS: atom_id res chain seq x y z
N MET A 1 8.68 25.51 7.19
CA MET A 1 8.75 24.17 7.84
C MET A 1 10.22 23.83 8.03
N GLY A 2 10.58 23.28 9.19
CA GLY A 2 11.94 22.80 9.44
C GLY A 2 12.19 21.43 8.81
N LEU A 3 13.46 21.09 8.56
CA LEU A 3 13.88 19.80 7.97
C LEU A 3 13.32 18.60 8.77
N ASP A 4 13.36 18.69 10.10
CA ASP A 4 12.83 17.64 10.99
C ASP A 4 11.32 17.48 10.89
N GLN A 5 10.58 18.57 10.64
CA GLN A 5 9.12 18.49 10.46
C GLN A 5 8.76 17.75 9.18
N VAL A 6 9.50 17.99 8.09
CA VAL A 6 9.28 17.29 6.82
C VAL A 6 9.67 15.81 6.93
N LYS A 7 10.78 15.50 7.62
CA LYS A 7 11.18 14.12 7.90
C LYS A 7 10.12 13.34 8.67
N ASN A 8 9.53 13.94 9.71
CA ASN A 8 8.48 13.30 10.48
C ASN A 8 7.21 13.07 9.65
N LEU A 9 6.84 14.02 8.78
CA LEU A 9 5.70 13.87 7.88
C LEU A 9 5.94 12.77 6.84
N GLU A 10 7.16 12.68 6.28
CA GLU A 10 7.56 11.63 5.34
C GLU A 10 7.46 10.25 5.99
N ALA A 11 7.96 10.07 7.22
CA ALA A 11 7.88 8.82 7.95
C ALA A 11 6.43 8.40 8.26
N LEU A 12 5.58 9.34 8.68
CA LEU A 12 4.16 9.07 8.91
C LEU A 12 3.43 8.69 7.62
N SER A 13 3.75 9.37 6.51
CA SER A 13 3.17 9.09 5.21
C SER A 13 3.60 7.72 4.67
N LYS A 14 4.86 7.34 4.89
CA LYS A 14 5.38 5.99 4.58
C LYS A 14 4.60 4.91 5.33
N LEU A 15 4.44 5.06 6.64
CA LEU A 15 3.69 4.12 7.47
C LEU A 15 2.22 4.01 7.02
N ALA A 16 1.60 5.13 6.62
CA ALA A 16 0.25 5.11 6.08
C ALA A 16 0.15 4.35 4.74
N ALA A 17 1.14 4.49 3.85
CA ALA A 17 1.22 3.73 2.61
C ALA A 17 1.40 2.22 2.86
N GLU A 18 2.22 1.84 3.85
CA GLU A 18 2.41 0.45 4.27
C GLU A 18 1.12 -0.16 4.86
N ASN A 19 0.45 0.55 5.76
CA ASN A 19 -0.82 0.09 6.36
C ASN A 19 -1.92 -0.11 5.29
N THR A 20 -2.01 0.79 4.31
CA THR A 20 -2.98 0.65 3.23
C THR A 20 -2.64 -0.52 2.30
N LEU A 21 -1.36 -0.82 2.08
CA LEU A 21 -0.94 -2.00 1.33
C LEU A 21 -1.36 -3.28 2.04
N GLU A 22 -1.15 -3.39 3.35
CA GLU A 22 -1.62 -4.55 4.12
C GLU A 22 -3.14 -4.72 4.02
N ALA A 23 -3.90 -3.63 4.09
CA ALA A 23 -5.35 -3.67 3.95
C ALA A 23 -5.80 -4.16 2.56
N VAL A 24 -5.06 -3.81 1.51
CA VAL A 24 -5.27 -4.32 0.14
C VAL A 24 -4.99 -5.82 0.07
N GLU A 25 -3.87 -6.29 0.62
CA GLU A 25 -3.50 -7.71 0.57
C GLU A 25 -4.47 -8.59 1.36
N ARG A 26 -4.92 -8.13 2.54
CA ARG A 26 -5.98 -8.84 3.30
C ARG A 26 -7.28 -8.96 2.50
N GLU A 27 -7.70 -7.90 1.81
CA GLU A 27 -8.93 -7.93 1.00
C GLU A 27 -8.78 -8.86 -0.22
N LYS A 28 -7.61 -8.88 -0.87
CA LYS A 28 -7.31 -9.82 -1.96
C LYS A 28 -7.41 -11.27 -1.50
N GLN A 29 -6.85 -11.59 -0.32
CA GLN A 29 -6.92 -12.94 0.25
C GLN A 29 -8.37 -13.35 0.51
N GLN A 30 -9.18 -12.49 1.12
CA GLN A 30 -10.60 -12.77 1.37
C GLN A 30 -11.38 -12.97 0.07
N LEU A 31 -11.10 -12.18 -0.96
CA LEU A 31 -11.74 -12.33 -2.27
C LEU A 31 -11.34 -13.65 -2.94
N HIS A 32 -10.08 -14.07 -2.78
CA HIS A 32 -9.59 -15.36 -3.27
C HIS A 32 -10.28 -16.54 -2.58
N GLU A 33 -10.44 -16.51 -1.26
CA GLU A 33 -11.17 -17.52 -0.50
C GLU A 33 -12.61 -17.64 -0.97
N LEU A 34 -13.28 -16.50 -1.18
CA LEU A 34 -14.65 -16.46 -1.69
C LEU A 34 -14.75 -17.03 -3.10
N ASP A 35 -13.83 -16.67 -4.00
CA ASP A 35 -13.76 -17.24 -5.36
C ASP A 35 -13.47 -18.75 -5.34
N SER A 36 -12.73 -19.25 -4.34
CA SER A 36 -12.52 -20.68 -4.14
C SER A 36 -13.81 -21.39 -3.72
N GLN A 37 -14.49 -20.88 -2.69
CA GLN A 37 -15.77 -21.43 -2.22
C GLN A 37 -16.83 -21.45 -3.32
N ARG A 38 -16.91 -20.38 -4.11
CA ARG A 38 -17.87 -20.29 -5.22
C ARG A 38 -17.58 -21.31 -6.31
N ARG A 39 -16.30 -21.53 -6.64
CA ARG A 39 -15.88 -22.57 -7.60
C ARG A 39 -16.23 -23.97 -7.10
N GLU A 40 -15.97 -24.26 -5.83
CA GLU A 40 -16.29 -25.54 -5.20
C GLU A 40 -17.80 -25.83 -5.23
N LEU A 41 -18.62 -24.87 -4.79
CA LEU A 41 -20.08 -24.99 -4.85
C LEU A 41 -20.60 -25.11 -6.29
N GLY A 42 -19.97 -24.42 -7.25
CA GLY A 42 -20.28 -24.54 -8.66
C GLY A 42 -20.02 -25.95 -9.19
N TRP A 43 -18.89 -26.55 -8.82
CA TRP A 43 -18.56 -27.95 -9.12
C TRP A 43 -19.58 -28.92 -8.53
N ILE A 44 -19.92 -28.77 -7.24
CA ILE A 44 -20.91 -29.62 -6.56
C ILE A 44 -22.27 -29.53 -7.26
N LYS A 45 -22.71 -28.31 -7.62
CA LYS A 45 -23.97 -28.10 -8.36
C LYS A 45 -23.96 -28.83 -9.70
N GLN A 46 -22.86 -28.71 -10.47
CA GLN A 46 -22.72 -29.34 -11.77
C GLN A 46 -22.70 -30.87 -11.65
N ASP A 47 -21.98 -31.42 -10.68
CA ASP A 47 -21.95 -32.87 -10.41
C ASP A 47 -23.34 -33.41 -10.04
N TYR A 48 -24.08 -32.70 -9.18
CA TYR A 48 -25.45 -33.07 -8.82
C TYR A 48 -26.44 -33.01 -9.98
N GLN A 49 -26.25 -32.08 -10.91
CA GLN A 49 -27.07 -31.96 -12.12
C GLN A 49 -26.76 -33.05 -13.16
N THR A 50 -25.49 -33.42 -13.31
CA THR A 50 -25.02 -34.36 -14.34
C THR A 50 -25.08 -35.83 -13.91
N SER A 51 -24.96 -36.15 -12.62
CA SER A 51 -25.01 -37.52 -12.05
C SER A 51 -26.33 -38.29 -12.24
N VAL A 52 -27.28 -37.72 -12.98
CA VAL A 52 -28.64 -38.22 -13.21
C VAL A 52 -28.88 -38.58 -14.67
N VAL A 53 -28.05 -38.08 -15.58
CA VAL A 53 -28.16 -38.36 -17.01
C VAL A 53 -27.92 -39.85 -17.24
N GLY A 54 -28.91 -40.56 -17.80
CA GLY A 54 -28.80 -41.99 -18.13
C GLY A 54 -29.25 -42.98 -17.03
N LYS A 55 -29.95 -42.54 -15.98
CA LYS A 55 -30.58 -43.46 -15.01
C LYS A 55 -32.02 -43.78 -15.42
N ASP A 56 -32.29 -45.05 -15.72
CA ASP A 56 -33.55 -45.54 -16.31
C ASP A 56 -34.81 -45.38 -15.42
N SER A 57 -34.63 -45.19 -14.11
CA SER A 57 -35.75 -44.94 -13.19
C SER A 57 -35.27 -44.25 -11.92
N ILE A 58 -35.80 -43.06 -11.63
CA ILE A 58 -35.52 -42.31 -10.40
C ILE A 58 -36.83 -42.06 -9.69
N VAL A 59 -36.87 -42.44 -8.41
CA VAL A 59 -38.03 -42.22 -7.56
C VAL A 59 -38.35 -40.71 -7.51
N PRO A 60 -39.62 -40.29 -7.73
CA PRO A 60 -40.00 -38.88 -7.75
C PRO A 60 -39.54 -38.07 -6.54
N GLN A 61 -39.55 -38.67 -5.35
CA GLN A 61 -39.09 -38.06 -4.10
C GLN A 61 -37.60 -37.68 -4.15
N MET A 62 -36.74 -38.55 -4.69
CA MET A 62 -35.32 -38.25 -4.86
C MET A 62 -35.10 -37.13 -5.88
N LEU A 63 -35.90 -37.11 -6.94
CA LEU A 63 -35.82 -36.10 -7.99
C LEU A 63 -36.24 -34.72 -7.46
N ALA A 64 -37.29 -34.67 -6.63
CA ALA A 64 -37.71 -33.45 -5.92
C ALA A 64 -36.65 -32.96 -4.92
N HIS A 65 -36.07 -33.87 -4.12
CA HIS A 65 -34.99 -33.53 -3.19
C HIS A 65 -33.78 -32.92 -3.91
N ARG A 66 -33.35 -33.54 -5.03
CA ARG A 66 -32.26 -33.02 -5.86
C ARG A 66 -32.55 -31.63 -6.42
N ARG A 67 -33.75 -31.41 -6.97
CA ARG A 67 -34.16 -30.09 -7.48
C ARG A 67 -34.13 -29.03 -6.38
N SER A 68 -34.63 -29.36 -5.18
CA SER A 68 -34.57 -28.47 -4.02
C SER A 68 -33.13 -28.15 -3.60
N PHE A 69 -32.26 -29.16 -3.54
CA PHE A 69 -30.85 -28.98 -3.22
C PHE A 69 -30.11 -28.10 -4.24
N VAL A 70 -30.28 -28.37 -5.54
CA VAL A 70 -29.71 -27.56 -6.63
C VAL A 70 -30.23 -26.13 -6.60
N SER A 71 -31.50 -25.92 -6.29
CA SER A 71 -32.07 -24.58 -6.12
C SER A 71 -31.41 -23.83 -4.97
N LYS A 72 -31.23 -24.47 -3.81
CA LYS A 72 -30.52 -23.87 -2.66
C LYS A 72 -29.07 -23.53 -2.99
N LEU A 73 -28.37 -24.43 -3.69
CA LEU A 73 -27.00 -24.16 -4.16
C LEU A 73 -26.95 -22.99 -5.14
N ALA A 74 -27.91 -22.88 -6.06
CA ALA A 74 -27.99 -21.76 -6.98
C ALA A 74 -28.17 -20.43 -6.23
N SER A 75 -29.12 -20.35 -5.30
CA SER A 75 -29.29 -19.16 -4.46
C SER A 75 -28.02 -18.82 -3.67
N LYS A 76 -27.32 -19.82 -3.14
CA LYS A 76 -26.07 -19.57 -2.40
C LYS A 76 -24.94 -19.05 -3.30
N LEU A 77 -24.85 -19.54 -4.53
CA LEU A 77 -23.90 -19.04 -5.52
C LEU A 77 -24.20 -17.58 -5.91
N ASP A 78 -25.48 -17.22 -6.02
CA ASP A 78 -25.91 -15.86 -6.31
C ASP A 78 -25.56 -14.91 -5.14
N GLU A 79 -25.79 -15.33 -3.89
CA GLU A 79 -25.36 -14.59 -2.69
C GLU A 79 -23.84 -14.35 -2.70
N LEU A 80 -23.06 -15.39 -2.98
CA LEU A 80 -21.60 -15.28 -3.06
C LEU A 80 -21.17 -14.36 -4.21
N GLN A 81 -21.86 -14.37 -5.35
CA GLN A 81 -21.57 -13.45 -6.45
C GLN A 81 -21.79 -11.99 -6.02
N VAL A 82 -22.90 -11.69 -5.33
CA VAL A 82 -23.18 -10.34 -4.83
C VAL A 82 -22.13 -9.90 -3.81
N GLU A 83 -21.77 -10.78 -2.87
CA GLU A 83 -20.71 -10.49 -1.89
C GLU A 83 -19.36 -10.26 -2.57
N ARG A 84 -19.02 -11.08 -3.57
CA ARG A 84 -17.80 -10.93 -4.38
C ARG A 84 -17.73 -9.57 -5.03
N ASP A 85 -18.81 -9.13 -5.67
CA ASP A 85 -18.83 -7.86 -6.39
C ASP A 85 -18.73 -6.66 -5.43
N SER A 86 -19.38 -6.75 -4.27
CA SER A 86 -19.23 -5.77 -3.19
C SER A 86 -17.78 -5.68 -2.69
N ARG A 87 -17.15 -6.82 -2.40
CA ARG A 87 -15.74 -6.88 -1.97
C ARG A 87 -14.78 -6.40 -3.05
N MET A 88 -15.07 -6.69 -4.33
CA MET A 88 -14.27 -6.19 -5.45
C MET A 88 -14.31 -4.66 -5.53
N GLN A 89 -15.48 -4.04 -5.28
CA GLN A 89 -15.60 -2.58 -5.20
C GLN A 89 -14.79 -2.02 -4.03
N SER A 90 -14.89 -2.64 -2.85
CA SER A 90 -14.09 -2.30 -1.66
C SER A 90 -12.58 -2.39 -1.95
N LEU A 91 -12.12 -3.48 -2.57
CA LEU A 91 -10.73 -3.67 -2.97
C LEU A 91 -10.25 -2.56 -3.91
N ASN A 92 -11.04 -2.21 -4.92
CA ASN A 92 -10.70 -1.13 -5.85
C ASN A 92 -10.58 0.22 -5.14
N GLN A 93 -11.43 0.49 -4.15
CA GLN A 93 -11.33 1.69 -3.32
C GLN A 93 -10.03 1.70 -2.49
N LYS A 94 -9.69 0.59 -1.83
CA LYS A 94 -8.45 0.45 -1.05
C LYS A 94 -7.21 0.58 -1.93
N ILE A 95 -7.23 0.05 -3.15
CA ILE A 95 -6.13 0.21 -4.12
C ILE A 95 -5.93 1.69 -4.46
N ARG A 96 -7.00 2.42 -4.73
CA ARG A 96 -6.91 3.87 -5.01
C ARG A 96 -6.38 4.65 -3.80
N GLU A 97 -6.81 4.29 -2.60
CA GLU A 97 -6.30 4.89 -1.36
C GLU A 97 -4.80 4.64 -1.20
N HIS A 98 -4.35 3.39 -1.38
CA HIS A 98 -2.93 3.04 -1.33
C HIS A 98 -2.10 3.80 -2.39
N GLN A 99 -2.60 3.92 -3.62
CA GLN A 99 -1.96 4.70 -4.67
C GLN A 99 -1.83 6.17 -4.26
N HIS A 100 -2.88 6.75 -3.68
CA HIS A 100 -2.86 8.13 -3.19
C HIS A 100 -1.83 8.31 -2.08
N LYS A 101 -1.80 7.41 -1.09
CA LYS A 101 -0.82 7.46 0.03
C LYS A 101 0.62 7.30 -0.44
N THR A 102 0.85 6.45 -1.43
CA THR A 102 2.17 6.27 -2.05
C THR A 102 2.63 7.54 -2.78
N ALA A 103 1.70 8.21 -3.48
CA ALA A 103 1.98 9.50 -4.12
C ALA A 103 2.29 10.60 -3.10
N GLU A 104 1.52 10.69 -2.01
CA GLU A 104 1.78 11.62 -0.90
C GLU A 104 3.18 11.41 -0.30
N HIS A 105 3.54 10.16 -0.01
CA HIS A 105 4.84 9.79 0.51
C HIS A 105 5.97 10.20 -0.46
N SER A 106 5.82 9.88 -1.75
CA SER A 106 6.80 10.23 -2.78
C SER A 106 6.99 11.75 -2.91
N ALA A 107 5.91 12.52 -2.77
CA ALA A 107 5.97 13.97 -2.80
C ALA A 107 6.72 14.53 -1.57
N LEU A 108 6.47 13.98 -0.38
CA LEU A 108 7.14 14.38 0.86
C LEU A 108 8.62 14.02 0.85
N ASP A 109 8.99 12.83 0.38
CA ASP A 109 10.40 12.46 0.18
C ASP A 109 11.08 13.44 -0.79
N GLY A 110 10.44 13.77 -1.92
CA GLY A 110 10.97 14.77 -2.86
C GLY A 110 11.16 16.17 -2.25
N ILE A 111 10.33 16.57 -1.28
CA ILE A 111 10.52 17.82 -0.52
C ILE A 111 11.67 17.67 0.48
N TYR A 112 11.71 16.55 1.20
CA TYR A 112 12.75 16.25 2.18
C TYR A 112 14.14 16.27 1.54
N GLN A 113 14.33 15.56 0.42
CA GLN A 113 15.59 15.52 -0.31
C GLN A 113 16.05 16.90 -0.80
N ARG A 114 15.11 17.77 -1.21
CA ARG A 114 15.43 19.15 -1.60
C ARG A 114 15.89 19.98 -0.41
N GLN A 115 15.18 19.89 0.71
CA GLN A 115 15.54 20.63 1.92
C GLN A 115 16.87 20.13 2.52
N LEU A 116 17.12 18.83 2.45
CA LEU A 116 18.38 18.24 2.89
C LEU A 116 19.56 18.81 2.09
N LYS A 117 19.46 18.80 0.74
CA LYS A 117 20.48 19.40 -0.13
C LYS A 117 20.68 20.90 0.10
N GLU A 118 19.60 21.65 0.36
CA GLU A 118 19.71 23.07 0.70
C GLU A 118 20.37 23.29 2.06
N HIS A 119 20.08 22.43 3.03
CA HIS A 119 20.71 22.47 4.34
C HIS A 119 22.21 22.19 4.23
N GLU A 120 22.59 21.11 3.53
CA GLU A 120 23.98 20.74 3.25
C GLU A 120 24.77 21.89 2.61
N ARG A 121 24.21 22.51 1.55
CA ARG A 121 24.82 23.68 0.90
C ARG A 121 24.99 24.87 1.83
N LYS A 122 24.06 25.10 2.77
CA LYS A 122 24.18 26.18 3.75
C LYS A 122 25.27 25.87 4.77
N THR A 123 25.35 24.65 5.27
CA THR A 123 26.42 24.20 6.17
C THR A 123 27.80 24.30 5.52
N GLU A 124 27.96 23.83 4.27
CA GLU A 124 29.23 23.96 3.53
C GLU A 124 29.67 25.42 3.38
N ARG A 125 28.75 26.34 3.06
CA ARG A 125 29.05 27.77 2.96
C ARG A 125 29.45 28.38 4.30
N MET A 126 28.80 27.98 5.40
CA MET A 126 29.16 28.46 6.74
C MET A 126 30.53 27.95 7.15
N GLU A 127 30.85 26.69 6.88
CA GLU A 127 32.17 26.11 7.16
C GLU A 127 33.27 26.81 6.36
N GLN A 128 33.05 27.04 5.06
CA GLN A 128 33.98 27.81 4.22
C GLN A 128 34.20 29.23 4.75
N ALA A 129 33.14 29.95 5.11
CA ALA A 129 33.24 31.29 5.68
C ALA A 129 34.03 31.30 6.99
N GLN A 130 33.79 30.32 7.88
CA GLN A 130 34.54 30.19 9.13
C GLN A 130 36.03 29.90 8.90
N MET A 131 36.36 29.06 7.92
CA MET A 131 37.76 28.79 7.55
C MET A 131 38.44 30.05 7.00
N GLU A 132 37.76 30.79 6.11
CA GLU A 132 38.29 32.05 5.57
C GLU A 132 38.52 33.10 6.66
N ASP A 133 37.58 33.25 7.59
CA ASP A 133 37.68 34.17 8.73
C ASP A 133 38.83 33.76 9.66
N ALA A 134 39.00 32.45 9.94
CA ALA A 134 40.12 31.93 10.70
C ALA A 134 41.47 32.23 10.02
N HIS A 135 41.56 32.05 8.69
CA HIS A 135 42.76 32.38 7.93
C HIS A 135 43.05 33.88 7.92
N ARG A 136 42.04 34.74 7.78
CA ARG A 136 42.19 36.21 7.87
C ARG A 136 42.66 36.63 9.27
N GLY A 137 42.04 36.10 10.32
CA GLY A 137 42.45 36.36 11.70
C GLY A 137 43.90 35.96 11.97
N SER A 138 44.32 34.78 11.49
CA SER A 138 45.70 34.31 11.60
C SER A 138 46.71 35.21 10.87
N ARG A 139 46.38 35.70 9.66
CA ARG A 139 47.23 36.65 8.93
C ARG A 139 47.39 37.99 9.67
N VAL A 140 46.31 38.54 10.23
CA VAL A 140 46.37 39.80 10.99
C VAL A 140 47.28 39.66 12.22
N ILE A 141 47.19 38.54 12.94
CA ILE A 141 48.06 38.26 14.09
C ILE A 141 49.53 38.13 13.67
N ALA A 142 49.79 37.43 12.56
CA ALA A 142 51.14 37.27 12.03
C ALA A 142 51.77 38.61 11.60
N SER A 143 51.02 39.47 10.89
CA SER A 143 51.47 40.81 10.50
C SER A 143 51.75 41.71 11.71
N ASN A 144 50.85 41.75 12.70
CA ASN A 144 51.05 42.52 13.93
C ASN A 144 52.28 42.05 14.74
N ASN A 145 52.61 40.76 14.68
CA ASN A 145 53.79 40.22 15.36
C ASN A 145 55.11 40.50 14.60
N GLN A 146 55.06 40.73 13.29
CA GLN A 146 56.23 41.20 12.53
C GLN A 146 56.51 42.69 12.76
N GLU A 147 55.46 43.52 12.86
CA GLU A 147 55.60 44.95 13.21
C GLU A 147 56.15 45.16 14.62
N LYS A 148 55.82 44.31 15.59
CA LYS A 148 56.36 44.40 16.97
C LYS A 148 57.80 43.91 17.13
N LYS A 149 58.38 43.25 16.12
CA LYS A 149 59.75 42.72 16.13
C LYS A 149 60.72 43.53 15.25
N SER A 150 60.22 44.54 14.53
CA SER A 150 61.03 45.54 13.81
C SER A 150 61.15 46.80 14.65
#